data_AF-A0A818CMD1-F1
#
_entry.id   AF-A0A818CMD1-F1
#
_cell.length_a   1.000
_cell.length_b   1.000
_cell.length_c   1.000
_cell.angle_alpha   90.00
_cell.angle_beta   90.00
_cell.angle_gamma   90.00
#
_symmetry.space_group_name_H-M   'P 1'
#
loop_
_entity.id
_entity.type
_entity.pdbx_description
1 polymer ?
#
loop_
_entity_poly.entity_id
_entity_poly.type
_entity_poly.pdbx_seq_one_letter_code
_entity_poly.pdbx_strand_id
1 'polypeptide(L)'
;MWNVLNIKETPINEQHYINASNAQNNSIATTSEKSLLLEINKHILTFTDSKFIYQNKTLETTIQCVGSLYNQSCLYHNLYYVDSAFMILTVKGKHLPSYSVRTNAFVLWPTTPNKRVFDSYSELEKFVRTVIDPRIIPSVTLHFGQPWHFNIGHALFDGLYPAYVALIRFSPRHLHPFRILAEVDDCNDCWSEDIYSRFGGLGIVKQRVLNKMSKGNWFMFEELVMGSGTLCQRCTQPNLQLPGG
;
A
#
# COMPACT_ATOMS: atom_id res chain seq x y z
N MET A 1 -47.64 -5.95 60.64
CA MET A 1 -48.09 -5.79 59.23
C MET A 1 -46.93 -6.23 58.36
N TRP A 2 -46.81 -7.52 58.03
CA TRP A 2 -47.37 -8.15 56.83
C TRP A 2 -47.00 -7.39 55.54
N ASN A 3 -45.93 -7.80 54.86
CA ASN A 3 -46.06 -8.51 53.59
C ASN A 3 -44.73 -9.12 53.15
N VAL A 4 -44.73 -10.46 53.09
CA VAL A 4 -43.78 -11.35 52.45
C VAL A 4 -44.26 -11.54 51.02
N LEU A 5 -43.41 -11.36 50.01
CA LEU A 5 -43.69 -11.79 48.63
C LEU A 5 -42.46 -12.48 48.01
N ASN A 6 -42.52 -13.80 48.09
CA ASN A 6 -42.08 -14.84 47.15
C ASN A 6 -41.18 -14.45 45.97
N ILE A 7 -39.94 -14.93 46.05
CA ILE A 7 -39.05 -15.19 44.92
C ILE A 7 -39.51 -16.51 44.29
N LYS A 8 -39.93 -16.47 43.02
CA LYS A 8 -40.03 -17.65 42.15
C LYS A 8 -38.77 -17.72 41.30
N GLU A 9 -37.93 -18.72 41.55
CA GLU A 9 -36.91 -19.16 40.61
C GLU A 9 -37.57 -20.02 39.52
N THR A 10 -37.24 -19.73 38.27
CA THR A 10 -37.46 -20.64 37.13
C THR A 10 -36.26 -20.57 36.19
N PRO A 11 -35.97 -21.66 35.46
CA PRO A 11 -34.61 -22.13 35.26
C PRO A 11 -33.94 -21.59 34.00
N ILE A 12 -32.61 -21.71 34.04
CA ILE A 12 -31.66 -21.53 32.95
C ILE A 12 -32.09 -22.34 31.72
N ASN A 13 -32.13 -21.68 30.56
CA ASN A 13 -32.08 -22.36 29.27
C ASN A 13 -30.97 -21.72 28.43
N GLU A 14 -29.81 -22.40 28.40
CA GLU A 14 -28.76 -22.16 27.42
C GLU A 14 -29.24 -22.65 26.05
N GLN A 15 -29.24 -21.79 25.04
CA GLN A 15 -28.88 -22.16 23.66
C GLN A 15 -28.86 -20.94 22.72
N HIS A 16 -27.84 -20.92 21.86
CA HIS A 16 -27.64 -20.12 20.65
C HIS A 16 -27.00 -18.73 20.72
N TYR A 17 -25.67 -18.77 20.82
CA TYR A 17 -24.67 -18.23 19.88
C TYR A 17 -25.15 -17.54 18.57
N ILE A 18 -24.48 -16.40 18.28
CA ILE A 18 -24.00 -15.87 16.98
C ILE A 18 -24.82 -14.77 16.28
N ASN A 19 -24.10 -13.67 15.99
CA ASN A 19 -24.33 -12.58 15.02
C ASN A 19 -25.18 -11.37 15.43
N ALA A 20 -24.53 -10.41 16.09
CA ALA A 20 -24.90 -8.99 16.03
C ALA A 20 -23.65 -8.11 15.95
N SER A 21 -23.02 -8.04 14.78
CA SER A 21 -22.06 -6.99 14.42
C SER A 21 -21.80 -6.97 12.91
N ASN A 22 -22.86 -6.77 12.11
CA ASN A 22 -22.73 -6.46 10.68
C ASN A 22 -23.97 -5.73 10.18
N ALA A 23 -24.28 -4.55 10.72
CA ALA A 23 -25.27 -3.67 10.14
C ALA A 23 -25.14 -2.26 10.72
N GLN A 24 -24.09 -1.52 10.36
CA GLN A 24 -24.09 -0.05 10.29
C GLN A 24 -22.70 0.44 9.87
N ASN A 25 -22.43 0.38 8.58
CA ASN A 25 -21.45 1.24 7.89
C ASN A 25 -21.72 1.18 6.37
N ASN A 26 -22.97 1.42 5.97
CA ASN A 26 -23.29 1.71 4.58
C ASN A 26 -22.99 3.19 4.30
N SER A 27 -21.70 3.50 4.24
CA SER A 27 -21.22 4.61 3.41
C SER A 27 -21.50 4.21 1.95
N ILE A 28 -22.30 5.00 1.25
CA ILE A 28 -22.66 4.77 -0.16
C ILE A 28 -21.38 4.92 -0.99
N ALA A 29 -20.65 3.83 -1.17
CA ALA A 29 -19.55 3.77 -2.13
C ALA A 29 -20.12 4.08 -3.52
N THR A 30 -19.52 5.05 -4.20
CA THR A 30 -19.93 5.44 -5.55
C THR A 30 -19.75 4.25 -6.51
N THR A 31 -20.48 4.24 -7.63
CA THR A 31 -20.38 3.17 -8.65
C THR A 31 -18.93 2.97 -9.14
N SER A 32 -18.15 4.06 -9.19
CA SER A 32 -16.71 4.03 -9.47
C SER A 32 -15.90 3.29 -8.39
N GLU A 33 -16.17 3.54 -7.10
CA GLU A 33 -15.49 2.86 -5.99
C GLU A 33 -15.81 1.35 -5.97
N LYS A 34 -17.04 0.96 -6.32
CA LYS A 34 -17.40 -0.47 -6.44
C LYS A 34 -16.69 -1.16 -7.60
N SER A 35 -16.53 -0.48 -8.75
CA SER A 35 -15.78 -1.01 -9.89
C SER A 35 -14.30 -1.18 -9.56
N LEU A 36 -13.69 -0.21 -8.88
CA LEU A 36 -12.29 -0.27 -8.46
C LEU A 36 -12.06 -1.38 -7.41
N LEU A 37 -12.99 -1.53 -6.46
CA LEU A 37 -12.98 -2.64 -5.51
C LEU A 37 -13.08 -3.99 -6.22
N LEU A 38 -13.92 -4.09 -7.25
CA LEU A 38 -14.04 -5.30 -8.06
C LEU A 38 -12.75 -5.61 -8.82
N GLU A 39 -12.09 -4.59 -9.37
CA GLU A 39 -10.84 -4.72 -10.13
C GLU A 39 -9.64 -5.08 -9.24
N ILE A 40 -9.56 -4.48 -8.05
CA ILE A 40 -8.59 -4.84 -7.01
C ILE A 40 -8.85 -6.29 -6.55
N ASN A 41 -10.09 -6.65 -6.25
CA ASN A 41 -10.43 -8.01 -5.80
C ASN A 41 -10.20 -9.08 -6.87
N LYS A 42 -10.26 -8.76 -8.17
CA LYS A 42 -9.93 -9.70 -9.26
C LYS A 42 -8.45 -10.11 -9.28
N HIS A 43 -7.57 -9.28 -8.74
CA HIS A 43 -6.11 -9.49 -8.80
C HIS A 43 -5.45 -9.68 -7.43
N ILE A 44 -6.20 -9.57 -6.33
CA ILE A 44 -5.73 -9.91 -5.00
C ILE A 44 -5.82 -11.43 -4.82
N LEU A 45 -4.69 -12.04 -4.47
CA LEU A 45 -4.66 -13.43 -4.03
C LEU A 45 -4.83 -13.47 -2.51
N THR A 46 -5.73 -14.34 -2.05
CA THR A 46 -5.75 -14.72 -0.63
C THR A 46 -4.59 -15.67 -0.35
N PHE A 47 -4.07 -15.66 0.88
CA PHE A 47 -2.95 -16.53 1.24
C PHE A 47 -3.29 -18.02 1.00
N THR A 48 -4.55 -18.39 1.20
CA THR A 48 -5.09 -19.72 0.94
C THR A 48 -5.03 -20.14 -0.53
N ASP A 49 -5.23 -19.23 -1.49
CA ASP A 49 -5.15 -19.52 -2.93
C ASP A 49 -3.71 -19.62 -3.44
N SER A 50 -2.77 -19.00 -2.73
CA SER A 50 -1.33 -18.94 -3.07
C SER A 50 -0.47 -20.00 -2.38
N LYS A 51 -1.08 -20.97 -1.67
CA LYS A 51 -0.41 -21.92 -0.76
C LYS A 51 0.75 -22.71 -1.39
N PHE A 52 0.79 -22.80 -2.72
CA PHE A 52 1.83 -23.50 -3.49
C PHE A 52 3.04 -22.64 -3.91
N ILE A 53 2.99 -21.30 -3.85
CA ILE A 53 4.04 -20.44 -4.44
C ILE A 53 5.03 -19.90 -3.39
N TYR A 54 4.69 -19.89 -2.10
CA TYR A 54 5.42 -19.15 -1.06
C TYR A 54 6.28 -19.96 -0.09
N GLN A 55 6.55 -21.25 -0.34
CA GLN A 55 7.28 -22.07 0.64
C GLN A 55 8.74 -21.64 0.88
N ASN A 56 9.34 -20.79 0.03
CA ASN A 56 10.75 -20.37 0.17
C ASN A 56 11.01 -18.84 0.13
N LYS A 57 9.98 -17.98 0.14
CA LYS A 57 10.18 -16.52 0.19
C LYS A 57 10.10 -16.01 1.63
N THR A 58 11.05 -15.17 2.04
CA THR A 58 11.07 -14.54 3.37
C THR A 58 9.85 -13.63 3.54
N LEU A 59 9.24 -13.60 4.73
CA LEU A 59 8.13 -12.68 5.05
C LEU A 59 8.60 -11.33 5.62
N GLU A 60 9.89 -11.22 5.90
CA GLU A 60 10.54 -9.97 6.30
C GLU A 60 10.55 -8.97 5.13
N THR A 61 10.35 -7.69 5.46
CA THR A 61 10.50 -6.60 4.51
C THR A 61 11.97 -6.38 4.19
N THR A 62 12.34 -6.41 2.91
CA THR A 62 13.68 -6.03 2.45
C THR A 62 13.62 -4.72 1.67
N ILE A 63 14.71 -3.95 1.72
CA ILE A 63 14.78 -2.62 1.14
C ILE A 63 16.08 -2.48 0.36
N GLN A 64 15.99 -2.04 -0.89
CA GLN A 64 17.12 -1.66 -1.72
C GLN A 64 16.94 -0.21 -2.15
N CYS A 65 17.87 0.66 -1.79
CA CYS A 65 17.81 2.08 -2.14
C CYS A 65 18.93 2.49 -3.08
N VAL A 66 18.62 3.36 -4.03
CA VAL A 66 19.54 3.89 -5.06
C VAL A 66 19.44 5.42 -5.09
N GLY A 67 20.59 6.09 -5.18
CA GLY A 67 20.71 7.55 -5.19
C GLY A 67 21.02 8.17 -3.82
N SER A 68 21.27 9.47 -3.82
CA SER A 68 21.49 10.25 -2.59
C SER A 68 20.19 10.42 -1.81
N LEU A 69 20.25 10.70 -0.50
CA LEU A 69 19.08 10.89 0.37
C LEU A 69 18.08 11.95 -0.16
N TYR A 70 18.57 12.96 -0.88
CA TYR A 70 17.72 13.99 -1.47
C TYR A 70 16.90 13.50 -2.68
N ASN A 71 17.44 12.54 -3.44
CA ASN A 71 16.86 12.01 -4.68
C ASN A 71 16.74 10.48 -4.63
N GLN A 72 16.48 9.92 -3.46
CA GLN A 72 16.54 8.48 -3.27
C GLN A 72 15.31 7.81 -3.85
N SER A 73 15.52 6.65 -4.47
CA SER A 73 14.46 5.70 -4.79
C SER A 73 14.72 4.43 -4.00
N CYS A 74 13.68 3.82 -3.47
CA CYS A 74 13.79 2.54 -2.78
C CYS A 74 12.79 1.54 -3.37
N LEU A 75 13.28 0.33 -3.59
CA LEU A 75 12.51 -0.86 -3.86
C LEU A 75 12.31 -1.60 -2.54
N TYR A 76 11.07 -1.93 -2.25
CA TYR A 76 10.67 -2.72 -1.10
C TYR A 76 10.12 -4.05 -1.57
N HIS A 77 10.55 -5.14 -0.93
CA HIS A 77 9.88 -6.43 -1.01
C HIS A 77 9.14 -6.70 0.29
N ASN A 78 7.92 -7.26 0.19
CA ASN A 78 7.06 -7.55 1.34
C ASN A 78 6.87 -6.31 2.24
N LEU A 79 6.58 -5.15 1.64
CA LEU A 79 6.14 -4.00 2.43
C LEU A 79 4.66 -4.17 2.77
N TYR A 80 4.30 -3.95 4.03
CA TYR A 80 2.94 -4.13 4.49
C TYR A 80 2.20 -2.80 4.51
N TYR A 81 0.88 -2.85 4.41
CA TYR A 81 0.00 -1.70 4.50
C TYR A 81 -1.20 -2.02 5.39
N VAL A 82 -1.37 -1.23 6.44
CA VAL A 82 -2.42 -1.41 7.45
C VAL A 82 -2.79 -0.05 8.03
N ASP A 83 -4.07 0.17 8.30
CA ASP A 83 -4.57 1.37 8.94
C ASP A 83 -4.03 2.67 8.31
N SER A 84 -4.02 2.71 6.97
CA SER A 84 -3.52 3.83 6.15
C SER A 84 -2.03 4.14 6.27
N ALA A 85 -1.22 3.20 6.76
CA ALA A 85 0.23 3.37 6.91
C ALA A 85 1.02 2.21 6.29
N PHE A 86 2.15 2.54 5.69
CA PHE A 86 3.17 1.55 5.33
C PHE A 86 3.85 1.01 6.58
N MET A 87 4.13 -0.29 6.60
CA MET A 87 4.70 -1.00 7.74
C MET A 87 5.82 -1.94 7.28
N ILE A 88 6.99 -1.79 7.89
CA ILE A 88 8.14 -2.67 7.78
C ILE A 88 8.06 -3.71 8.89
N LEU A 89 8.07 -4.99 8.51
CA LEU A 89 8.23 -6.11 9.46
C LEU A 89 9.65 -6.66 9.33
N THR A 90 10.42 -6.67 10.43
CA THR A 90 11.82 -7.11 10.42
C THR A 90 12.18 -7.85 11.70
N VAL A 91 13.31 -8.56 11.69
CA VAL A 91 13.83 -9.27 12.87
C VAL A 91 14.96 -8.47 13.53
N LYS A 92 15.07 -8.57 14.86
CA LYS A 92 16.12 -7.93 15.65
C LYS A 92 17.52 -8.27 15.10
N GLY A 93 18.39 -7.26 15.06
CA GLY A 93 19.75 -7.40 14.52
C GLY A 93 19.86 -7.28 13.00
N LYS A 94 18.75 -7.24 12.26
CA LYS A 94 18.77 -6.93 10.83
C LYS A 94 19.00 -5.44 10.60
N HIS A 95 20.02 -5.14 9.80
CA HIS A 95 20.32 -3.79 9.37
C HIS A 95 19.53 -3.47 8.10
N LEU A 96 18.72 -2.41 8.15
CA LEU A 96 18.07 -1.84 6.97
C LEU A 96 18.94 -0.69 6.46
N PRO A 97 19.04 -0.47 5.14
CA PRO A 97 19.74 0.69 4.61
C PRO A 97 19.10 1.99 5.13
N SER A 98 19.86 3.08 5.13
CA SER A 98 19.26 4.40 5.34
C SER A 98 18.31 4.73 4.18
N TYR A 99 17.07 5.08 4.50
CA TYR A 99 16.06 5.45 3.51
C TYR A 99 15.39 6.78 3.88
N SER A 100 15.18 7.60 2.86
CA SER A 100 14.49 8.89 2.90
C SER A 100 13.82 9.11 1.54
N VAL A 101 12.71 8.41 1.32
CA VAL A 101 11.97 8.47 0.05
C VAL A 101 10.94 9.60 0.07
N ARG A 102 10.88 10.39 -0.99
CA ARG A 102 9.81 11.37 -1.23
C ARG A 102 8.98 10.90 -2.42
N THR A 103 7.68 10.76 -2.22
CA THR A 103 6.72 10.28 -3.23
C THR A 103 5.99 11.42 -3.94
N ASN A 104 6.14 12.66 -3.45
CA ASN A 104 5.46 13.84 -3.96
C ASN A 104 6.45 15.02 -4.02
N ALA A 105 6.44 15.77 -5.13
CA ALA A 105 7.34 16.90 -5.36
C ALA A 105 7.12 18.06 -4.38
N PHE A 106 5.88 18.27 -3.95
CA PHE A 106 5.45 19.40 -3.13
C PHE A 106 5.48 19.09 -1.62
N VAL A 107 5.65 17.81 -1.26
CA VAL A 107 5.81 17.38 0.12
C VAL A 107 7.29 17.28 0.47
N LEU A 108 7.76 18.14 1.37
CA LEU A 108 9.18 18.26 1.72
C LEU A 108 9.67 17.19 2.71
N TRP A 109 8.76 16.54 3.43
CA TRP A 109 9.11 15.45 4.35
C TRP A 109 9.13 14.10 3.65
N PRO A 110 9.99 13.16 4.08
CA PRO A 110 10.02 11.81 3.53
C PRO A 110 8.77 11.02 3.95
N THR A 111 8.39 10.06 3.10
CA THR A 111 7.49 8.97 3.47
C THR A 111 8.28 7.97 4.30
N THR A 112 7.94 7.86 5.58
CA THR A 112 8.62 6.95 6.52
C THR A 112 7.65 5.84 6.91
N PRO A 113 7.86 4.60 6.42
CA PRO A 113 7.08 3.46 6.90
C PRO A 113 7.27 3.26 8.41
N ASN A 114 6.19 2.90 9.10
CA ASN A 114 6.25 2.41 10.47
C ASN A 114 7.09 1.13 10.53
N LYS A 115 7.63 0.81 11.70
CA LYS A 115 8.50 -0.36 11.87
C LYS A 115 8.06 -1.21 13.05
N ARG A 116 7.90 -2.51 12.81
CA ARG A 116 7.72 -3.53 13.84
C ARG A 116 8.87 -4.53 13.79
N VAL A 117 9.51 -4.73 14.94
CA VAL A 117 10.68 -5.61 15.09
C VAL A 117 10.27 -6.84 15.91
N PHE A 118 10.60 -8.02 15.42
CA PHE A 118 10.39 -9.31 16.10
C PHE A 118 11.70 -9.83 16.66
N ASP A 119 11.66 -10.62 17.75
CA ASP A 119 12.89 -11.16 18.33
C ASP A 119 13.47 -12.29 17.47
N SER A 120 12.63 -13.01 16.72
CA SER A 120 13.04 -14.05 15.79
C SER A 120 12.20 -14.09 14.51
N TYR A 121 12.71 -14.75 13.47
CA TYR A 121 11.94 -14.98 12.24
C TYR A 121 10.71 -15.86 12.48
N SER A 122 10.80 -16.84 13.39
CA SER A 122 9.67 -17.72 13.73
C SER A 122 8.48 -16.93 14.31
N GLU A 123 8.74 -15.94 15.15
CA GLU A 123 7.69 -15.04 15.66
C GLU A 123 7.09 -14.17 14.57
N LEU A 124 7.92 -13.60 13.68
CA LEU A 124 7.47 -12.83 12.53
C LEU A 124 6.57 -13.69 11.64
N GLU A 125 7.03 -14.89 11.29
CA GLU A 125 6.29 -15.83 10.45
C GLU A 125 4.96 -16.22 11.09
N LYS A 126 4.96 -16.56 12.38
CA LYS A 126 3.73 -16.85 13.12
C LYS A 126 2.78 -15.66 13.07
N PHE A 127 3.27 -14.44 13.31
CA PHE A 127 2.45 -13.23 13.25
C PHE A 127 1.84 -13.04 11.86
N VAL A 128 2.66 -13.14 10.80
CA VAL A 128 2.18 -12.93 9.43
C VAL A 128 1.16 -13.99 9.02
N ARG A 129 1.43 -15.27 9.29
CA ARG A 129 0.59 -16.38 8.83
C ARG A 129 -0.65 -16.64 9.67
N THR A 130 -0.63 -16.29 10.95
CA THR A 130 -1.72 -16.68 11.88
C THR A 130 -2.46 -15.49 12.49
N VAL A 131 -1.84 -14.31 12.57
CA VAL A 131 -2.46 -13.13 13.18
C VAL A 131 -3.01 -12.18 12.13
N ILE A 132 -2.22 -11.84 11.10
CA ILE A 132 -2.63 -10.79 10.15
C ILE A 132 -3.14 -11.32 8.81
N ASP A 133 -2.69 -12.49 8.37
CA ASP A 133 -3.04 -13.15 7.10
C ASP A 133 -3.25 -12.16 5.94
N PRO A 134 -2.16 -11.49 5.48
CA PRO A 134 -2.29 -10.31 4.65
C PRO A 134 -2.79 -10.65 3.25
N ARG A 135 -3.59 -9.76 2.68
CA ARG A 135 -3.95 -9.81 1.25
C ARG A 135 -2.75 -9.41 0.40
N ILE A 136 -2.33 -10.29 -0.50
CA ILE A 136 -1.15 -10.04 -1.31
C ILE A 136 -1.51 -9.18 -2.52
N ILE A 137 -0.74 -8.11 -2.72
CA ILE A 137 -0.74 -7.27 -3.91
C ILE A 137 0.44 -7.74 -4.77
N PRO A 138 0.19 -8.56 -5.81
CA PRO A 138 1.24 -9.17 -6.60
C PRO A 138 1.86 -8.18 -7.58
N SER A 139 3.02 -8.56 -8.13
CA SER A 139 3.76 -7.79 -9.13
C SER A 139 4.28 -6.44 -8.62
N VAL A 140 5.03 -5.73 -9.46
CA VAL A 140 5.58 -4.42 -9.15
C VAL A 140 4.45 -3.40 -9.00
N THR A 141 4.48 -2.66 -7.90
CA THR A 141 3.66 -1.46 -7.70
C THR A 141 4.57 -0.23 -7.67
N LEU A 142 4.19 0.83 -8.38
CA LEU A 142 4.87 2.12 -8.39
C LEU A 142 4.03 3.13 -7.59
N HIS A 143 4.60 3.71 -6.53
CA HIS A 143 3.89 4.63 -5.65
C HIS A 143 4.42 6.07 -5.76
N PHE A 144 3.50 7.01 -5.97
CA PHE A 144 3.75 8.45 -5.96
C PHE A 144 2.48 9.21 -5.58
N GLY A 145 2.62 10.50 -5.28
CA GLY A 145 1.51 11.41 -5.00
C GLY A 145 1.55 12.67 -5.85
N GLN A 146 0.38 13.12 -6.30
CA GLN A 146 0.23 14.31 -7.11
C GLN A 146 -1.13 15.01 -6.86
N PRO A 147 -1.19 16.08 -6.04
CA PRO A 147 -2.43 16.81 -5.74
C PRO A 147 -3.12 17.37 -6.99
N TRP A 148 -2.36 17.90 -7.96
CA TRP A 148 -2.93 18.57 -9.13
C TRP A 148 -3.07 17.67 -10.36
N HIS A 149 -3.38 16.39 -10.15
CA HIS A 149 -3.50 15.42 -11.24
C HIS A 149 -4.59 15.77 -12.29
N PHE A 150 -5.55 16.63 -11.96
CA PHE A 150 -6.52 17.16 -12.93
C PHE A 150 -5.90 18.01 -14.03
N ASN A 151 -4.71 18.59 -13.78
CA ASN A 151 -3.91 19.22 -14.81
C ASN A 151 -2.94 18.18 -15.39
N ILE A 152 -3.08 17.87 -16.68
CA ILE A 152 -2.29 16.81 -17.30
C ILE A 152 -0.78 17.09 -17.28
N GLY A 153 -0.36 18.35 -17.35
CA GLY A 153 1.03 18.74 -17.22
C GLY A 153 1.58 18.34 -15.86
N HIS A 154 0.90 18.74 -14.78
CA HIS A 154 1.27 18.35 -13.43
C HIS A 154 1.25 16.82 -13.24
N ALA A 155 0.18 16.16 -13.69
CA ALA A 155 0.04 14.71 -13.62
C ALA A 155 1.24 13.97 -14.22
N LEU A 156 1.72 14.40 -15.39
CA LEU A 156 2.82 13.76 -16.09
C LEU A 156 4.18 14.19 -15.53
N PHE A 157 4.42 15.49 -15.35
CA PHE A 157 5.77 16.01 -15.06
C PHE A 157 6.15 15.95 -13.58
N ASP A 158 5.25 16.24 -12.63
CA ASP A 158 5.60 16.18 -11.21
C ASP A 158 5.20 14.86 -10.54
N GLY A 159 4.29 14.11 -11.16
CA GLY A 159 3.82 12.81 -10.69
C GLY A 159 4.49 11.64 -11.40
N LEU A 160 4.00 11.31 -12.61
CA LEU A 160 4.33 10.06 -13.29
C LEU A 160 5.80 9.97 -13.71
N TYR A 161 6.35 11.02 -14.32
CA TYR A 161 7.72 11.01 -14.82
C TYR A 161 8.75 10.75 -13.71
N PRO A 162 8.80 11.49 -12.59
CA PRO A 162 9.76 11.21 -11.53
C PRO A 162 9.57 9.81 -10.94
N ALA A 163 8.32 9.36 -10.77
CA ALA A 163 8.03 8.00 -10.32
C ALA A 163 8.58 6.95 -11.30
N TYR A 164 8.42 7.16 -12.61
CA TYR A 164 8.94 6.26 -13.62
C TYR A 164 10.47 6.22 -13.64
N VAL A 165 11.14 7.36 -13.45
CA VAL A 165 12.61 7.39 -13.26
C VAL A 165 13.03 6.57 -12.04
N ALA A 166 12.25 6.59 -10.95
CA ALA A 166 12.48 5.71 -9.80
C ALA A 166 12.41 4.23 -10.20
N LEU A 167 11.44 3.85 -11.03
CA LEU A 167 11.25 2.48 -11.50
C LEU A 167 12.41 2.00 -12.39
N ILE A 168 12.91 2.87 -13.28
CA ILE A 168 14.04 2.53 -14.19
C ILE A 168 15.30 2.15 -13.41
N ARG A 169 15.55 2.79 -12.25
CA ARG A 169 16.71 2.47 -11.38
C ARG A 169 16.72 1.01 -10.88
N PHE A 170 15.58 0.33 -10.95
CA PHE A 170 15.40 -1.06 -10.56
C PHE A 170 15.11 -1.96 -11.77
N SER A 171 15.83 -1.74 -12.88
CA SER A 171 15.79 -2.57 -14.09
C SER A 171 15.86 -4.07 -13.77
N PRO A 172 15.11 -4.93 -14.48
CA PRO A 172 14.29 -4.65 -15.68
C PRO A 172 12.81 -4.34 -15.37
N ARG A 173 12.43 -3.95 -14.15
CA ARG A 173 11.01 -3.82 -13.73
C ARG A 173 10.13 -2.95 -14.62
N HIS A 174 10.69 -1.87 -15.20
CA HIS A 174 9.99 -0.97 -16.12
C HIS A 174 9.62 -1.63 -17.47
N LEU A 175 10.20 -2.79 -17.81
CA LEU A 175 9.92 -3.53 -19.03
C LEU A 175 8.71 -4.47 -18.90
N HIS A 176 8.13 -4.58 -17.71
CA HIS A 176 6.97 -5.43 -17.44
C HIS A 176 5.78 -4.57 -16.97
N PRO A 177 4.53 -5.03 -17.15
CA PRO A 177 3.37 -4.35 -16.57
C PRO A 177 3.52 -4.20 -15.05
N PHE A 178 3.16 -3.02 -14.55
CA PHE A 178 3.18 -2.67 -13.13
C PHE A 178 1.90 -1.94 -12.74
N ARG A 179 1.58 -1.95 -11.45
CA ARG A 179 0.43 -1.25 -10.90
C ARG A 179 0.84 0.13 -10.43
N ILE A 180 0.00 1.13 -10.61
CA ILE A 180 0.22 2.44 -9.99
C ILE A 180 -0.56 2.54 -8.69
N LEU A 181 0.10 2.91 -7.59
CA LEU A 181 -0.53 3.33 -6.34
C LEU A 181 -0.41 4.85 -6.23
N ALA A 182 -1.47 5.56 -6.59
CA ALA A 182 -1.42 7.02 -6.68
C ALA A 182 -2.11 7.69 -5.49
N GLU A 183 -1.41 8.62 -4.84
CA GLU A 183 -2.01 9.60 -3.94
C GLU A 183 -2.56 10.77 -4.79
N VAL A 184 -3.81 10.64 -5.20
CA VAL A 184 -4.53 11.62 -6.03
C VAL A 184 -5.89 11.93 -5.42
N ASP A 185 -6.35 13.15 -5.61
CA ASP A 185 -7.66 13.61 -5.16
C ASP A 185 -8.80 12.97 -5.96
N ASP A 186 -10.03 13.16 -5.49
CA ASP A 186 -11.20 12.76 -6.25
C ASP A 186 -11.47 13.70 -7.41
N CYS A 187 -11.65 13.10 -8.58
CA CYS A 187 -11.95 13.81 -9.79
C CYS A 187 -12.85 12.96 -10.69
N ASN A 188 -13.89 13.58 -11.24
CA ASN A 188 -14.86 12.87 -12.08
C ASN A 188 -14.38 12.70 -13.52
N ASP A 189 -13.59 13.65 -14.03
CA ASP A 189 -13.20 13.72 -15.46
C ASP A 189 -11.68 13.81 -15.67
N CYS A 190 -10.89 13.29 -14.74
CA CYS A 190 -9.42 13.37 -14.81
C CYS A 190 -8.82 12.35 -15.77
N TRP A 191 -8.41 12.81 -16.94
CA TRP A 191 -7.75 11.98 -17.96
C TRP A 191 -6.44 11.35 -17.47
N SER A 192 -5.80 11.97 -16.46
CA SER A 192 -4.59 11.44 -15.84
C SER A 192 -4.76 10.03 -15.32
N GLU A 193 -5.94 9.67 -14.78
CA GLU A 193 -6.16 8.34 -14.21
C GLU A 193 -6.20 7.25 -15.28
N ASP A 194 -6.85 7.52 -16.44
CA ASP A 194 -6.83 6.61 -17.59
C ASP A 194 -5.40 6.46 -18.14
N ILE A 195 -4.65 7.57 -18.23
CA ILE A 195 -3.25 7.54 -18.65
C ILE A 195 -2.39 6.72 -17.69
N TYR A 196 -2.52 6.94 -16.38
CA TYR A 196 -1.82 6.16 -15.36
C TYR A 196 -2.15 4.68 -15.47
N SER A 197 -3.44 4.35 -15.57
CA SER A 197 -3.93 2.97 -15.72
C SER A 197 -3.29 2.26 -16.92
N ARG A 198 -3.32 2.91 -18.10
CA ARG A 198 -2.73 2.38 -19.34
C ARG A 198 -1.21 2.31 -19.30
N PHE A 199 -0.55 3.32 -18.72
CA PHE A 199 0.90 3.38 -18.63
C PHE A 199 1.48 2.27 -17.74
N GLY A 200 0.84 1.98 -16.62
CA GLY A 200 1.23 0.86 -15.76
C GLY A 200 0.89 -0.50 -16.39
N GLY A 201 -0.25 -0.62 -17.06
CA GLY A 201 -0.69 -1.86 -17.68
C GLY A 201 -1.34 -2.86 -16.70
N LEU A 202 -1.17 -2.69 -15.38
CA LEU A 202 -1.95 -3.39 -14.34
C LEU A 202 -2.96 -2.48 -13.62
N GLY A 203 -3.23 -1.32 -14.19
CA GLY A 203 -4.18 -0.35 -13.68
C GLY A 203 -3.66 0.52 -12.54
N ILE A 204 -4.57 1.31 -12.00
CA ILE A 204 -4.34 2.27 -10.92
C ILE A 204 -5.14 1.90 -9.67
N VAL A 205 -4.50 2.01 -8.51
CA VAL A 205 -5.14 1.99 -7.20
C VAL A 205 -4.98 3.37 -6.60
N LYS A 206 -6.10 4.04 -6.33
CA LYS A 206 -6.06 5.30 -5.56
C LYS A 206 -5.72 4.99 -4.11
N GLN A 207 -4.74 5.68 -3.55
CA GLN A 207 -4.32 5.46 -2.16
C GLN A 207 -5.47 5.65 -1.18
N ARG A 208 -6.38 6.61 -1.41
CA ARG A 208 -7.58 6.78 -0.58
C ARG A 208 -8.47 5.53 -0.50
N VAL A 209 -8.54 4.75 -1.57
CA VAL A 209 -9.29 3.47 -1.59
C VAL A 209 -8.55 2.44 -0.76
N LEU A 210 -7.23 2.33 -0.92
CA LEU A 210 -6.41 1.46 -0.08
C LEU A 210 -6.46 1.86 1.40
N ASN A 211 -6.49 3.16 1.73
CA ASN A 211 -6.68 3.69 3.08
C ASN A 211 -7.98 3.16 3.69
N LYS A 212 -9.10 3.26 2.97
CA LYS A 212 -10.41 2.74 3.42
C LYS A 212 -10.36 1.23 3.62
N MET A 213 -9.77 0.50 2.68
CA MET A 213 -9.68 -0.97 2.72
C MET A 213 -8.77 -1.49 3.83
N SER A 214 -7.69 -0.76 4.15
CA SER A 214 -6.68 -1.15 5.14
C SER A 214 -7.11 -1.00 6.59
N LYS A 215 -8.28 -0.42 6.87
CA LYS A 215 -8.84 -0.34 8.23
C LYS A 215 -9.11 -1.75 8.75
N GLY A 216 -8.28 -2.23 9.67
CA GLY A 216 -8.35 -3.59 10.21
C GLY A 216 -7.98 -4.70 9.23
N ASN A 217 -7.48 -4.39 8.04
CA ASN A 217 -7.02 -5.38 7.07
C ASN A 217 -5.57 -5.10 6.67
N TRP A 218 -4.79 -6.17 6.56
CA TRP A 218 -3.41 -6.07 6.13
C TRP A 218 -3.28 -6.37 4.64
N PHE A 219 -2.49 -5.57 3.96
CA PHE A 219 -2.05 -5.82 2.59
C PHE A 219 -0.54 -5.98 2.57
N MET A 220 -0.02 -6.80 1.67
CA MET A 220 1.41 -6.99 1.47
C MET A 220 1.75 -6.80 0.00
N PHE A 221 2.60 -5.82 -0.32
CA PHE A 221 3.14 -5.66 -1.66
C PHE A 221 4.26 -6.67 -1.90
N GLU A 222 4.16 -7.45 -2.97
CA GLU A 222 5.27 -8.31 -3.39
C GLU A 222 6.50 -7.46 -3.74
N GLU A 223 6.29 -6.42 -4.54
CA GLU A 223 7.28 -5.40 -4.88
C GLU A 223 6.64 -4.02 -4.91
N LEU A 224 7.27 -3.05 -4.27
CA LEU A 224 6.83 -1.66 -4.27
C LEU A 224 8.02 -0.72 -4.48
N VAL A 225 7.93 0.15 -5.48
CA VAL A 225 8.92 1.20 -5.72
C VAL A 225 8.35 2.53 -5.23
N MET A 226 9.13 3.23 -4.40
CA MET A 226 8.86 4.60 -3.95
C MET A 226 10.05 5.51 -4.23
N GLY A 227 9.78 6.80 -4.40
CA GLY A 227 10.79 7.84 -4.35
C GLY A 227 10.77 8.78 -5.56
N SER A 228 11.87 9.52 -5.72
CA SER A 228 12.10 10.45 -6.84
C SER A 228 11.19 11.68 -6.94
N GLY A 229 10.35 12.00 -5.95
CA GLY A 229 9.49 13.19 -5.98
C GLY A 229 10.23 14.51 -6.26
N THR A 230 11.54 14.58 -5.99
CA THR A 230 12.41 15.74 -6.24
C THR A 230 13.12 15.75 -7.59
N LEU A 231 13.11 14.65 -8.37
CA LEU A 231 13.94 14.51 -9.56
C LEU A 231 13.56 15.49 -10.68
N CYS A 232 12.32 15.95 -10.75
CA CYS A 232 11.86 16.85 -11.82
C CYS A 232 11.78 18.34 -11.46
N GLN A 233 11.95 18.72 -10.18
CA GLN A 233 12.04 20.14 -9.81
C GLN A 233 13.29 20.84 -10.38
N ARG A 234 14.25 20.08 -10.94
CA ARG A 234 15.55 20.57 -11.42
C ARG A 234 15.68 20.70 -12.94
N CYS A 235 14.66 20.37 -13.74
CA CYS A 235 14.70 20.58 -15.20
C CYS A 235 14.79 22.08 -15.60
N THR A 236 14.81 23.00 -14.63
CA THR A 236 15.11 24.43 -14.83
C THR A 236 16.60 24.78 -14.70
N GLN A 237 17.49 23.80 -14.46
CA GLN A 237 18.95 24.00 -14.53
C GLN A 237 19.54 23.28 -15.75
N PRO A 238 19.63 23.96 -16.91
CA PRO A 238 20.11 23.36 -18.17
C PRO A 238 21.54 22.81 -18.10
N ASN A 239 22.32 23.18 -17.08
CA ASN A 239 23.71 22.77 -16.91
C ASN A 239 23.90 21.61 -15.92
N LEU A 240 22.82 21.06 -15.35
CA LEU A 240 22.88 19.95 -14.40
C LEU A 240 22.22 18.70 -15.00
N GLN A 241 22.73 18.26 -16.14
CA GLN A 241 22.38 16.97 -16.75
C GLN A 241 22.98 15.85 -15.90
N LEU A 242 22.17 14.85 -15.54
CA LEU A 242 22.69 13.63 -14.91
C LEU A 242 23.52 12.86 -15.95
N PRO A 243 24.64 12.20 -15.57
CA PRO A 243 25.30 11.26 -16.47
C PRO A 243 24.31 10.15 -16.83
N GLY A 244 24.02 10.00 -18.14
CA GLY A 244 23.10 8.99 -18.68
C GLY A 244 21.74 9.51 -19.15
N GLY A 245 21.55 10.83 -19.28
CA GLY A 245 20.42 11.45 -19.99
C GLY A 245 20.88 12.31 -21.16
#